data_AF-A0A172UV35-F1
#
_entry.id   AF-A0A172UV35-F1
#
_cell.length_a   1.000
_cell.length_b   1.000
_cell.length_c   1.000
_cell.angle_alpha   90.00
_cell.angle_beta   90.00
_cell.angle_gamma   90.00
#
_symmetry.space_group_name_H-M   'P 1'
#
loop_
_entity.id
_entity.type
_entity.pdbx_description
1 polymer ?
#
loop_
_entity_poly.entity_id
_entity_poly.type
_entity_poly.pdbx_seq_one_letter_code
_entity_poly.pdbx_strand_id
1 'polypeptide(L)'
;MTEDTWHNRDLPVLRAAVDIYERTGRTMKPRQIEQECGFDTETVQRALRMLNREPYFEKVSGAFGGPILLVGAPTADAFRVAGKWPTPQNQLERMVAALEVAANEDGRPEEERGRIRQAILTLRGAAYQVAIGALGGAGGNMLTG
;
A
#
# COMPACT_ATOMS: atom_id res chain seq x y z
N MET A 1 -6.22 9.07 24.46
CA MET A 1 -5.51 8.96 23.17
C MET A 1 -5.53 7.50 22.78
N THR A 2 -6.03 7.15 21.60
CA THR A 2 -6.01 5.78 21.09
C THR A 2 -4.58 5.41 20.73
N GLU A 3 -4.15 4.20 21.09
CA GLU A 3 -2.83 3.67 20.74
C GLU A 3 -2.69 3.57 19.20
N ASP A 4 -1.51 3.91 18.67
CA ASP A 4 -1.20 3.73 17.25
C ASP A 4 -0.92 2.24 16.97
N THR A 5 -1.99 1.46 16.83
CA THR A 5 -1.87 0.02 16.58
C THR A 5 -1.42 -0.29 15.16
N TRP A 6 -1.61 0.63 14.22
CA TRP A 6 -1.23 0.43 12.83
C TRP A 6 0.28 0.30 12.71
N HIS A 7 1.02 1.32 13.14
CA HIS A 7 2.48 1.32 13.00
C HIS A 7 3.16 0.36 13.97
N ASN A 8 2.60 0.17 15.17
CA ASN A 8 3.24 -0.64 16.20
C ASN A 8 2.87 -2.14 16.15
N ARG A 9 1.82 -2.53 15.42
CA ARG A 9 1.36 -3.93 15.37
C ARG A 9 0.95 -4.40 13.98
N ASP A 10 0.00 -3.72 13.35
CA ASP A 10 -0.68 -4.26 12.17
C ASP A 10 0.23 -4.22 10.92
N LEU A 11 0.94 -3.12 10.69
CA LEU A 11 1.86 -2.98 9.57
C LEU A 11 3.08 -3.92 9.66
N PRO A 12 3.76 -4.10 10.81
CA PRO A 12 4.80 -5.11 10.96
C PRO A 12 4.34 -6.53 10.62
N VAL A 13 3.12 -6.91 11.06
CA VAL A 13 2.54 -8.24 10.76
C VAL A 13 2.23 -8.39 9.27
N LEU A 14 1.69 -7.35 8.63
CA LEU A 14 1.43 -7.35 7.19
C LEU A 14 2.72 -7.49 6.38
N ARG A 15 3.78 -6.76 6.75
CA ARG A 15 5.10 -6.86 6.11
C ARG A 15 5.68 -8.26 6.22
N ALA A 16 5.66 -8.85 7.41
CA ALA A 16 6.10 -10.22 7.62
C ALA A 16 5.34 -11.23 6.75
N ALA A 17 4.01 -11.10 6.64
CA ALA A 17 3.22 -11.96 5.75
C ALA A 17 3.62 -11.78 4.28
N VAL A 18 3.83 -10.54 3.83
CA VAL A 18 4.31 -10.26 2.47
C VAL A 18 5.69 -10.86 2.22
N ASP A 19 6.63 -10.70 3.15
CA ASP A 19 7.99 -11.23 3.04
C ASP A 19 8.03 -12.76 2.97
N ILE A 20 7.22 -13.43 3.80
CA ILE A 20 7.11 -14.90 3.77
C ILE A 20 6.52 -15.35 2.44
N TYR A 21 5.48 -14.68 1.95
CA TYR A 21 4.85 -15.05 0.68
C TYR A 21 5.78 -14.81 -0.51
N GLU A 22 6.50 -13.68 -0.55
CA GLU A 22 7.50 -13.37 -1.59
C GLU A 22 8.57 -14.47 -1.67
N ARG A 23 9.02 -14.98 -0.51
CA ARG A 23 10.01 -16.05 -0.44
C ARG A 23 9.47 -17.44 -0.79
N THR A 24 8.21 -17.73 -0.49
CA THR A 24 7.70 -19.11 -0.52
C THR A 24 6.61 -19.37 -1.57
N GLY A 25 5.89 -18.34 -2.01
CA GLY A 25 4.73 -18.42 -2.91
C GLY A 25 3.56 -19.23 -2.34
N ARG A 26 3.52 -19.47 -1.02
CA ARG A 26 2.59 -20.39 -0.37
C ARG A 26 1.74 -19.71 0.68
N THR A 27 0.62 -20.34 1.01
CA THR A 27 -0.19 -19.95 2.17
C THR A 27 0.61 -20.08 3.46
N MET A 28 0.30 -19.22 4.42
CA MET A 28 1.09 -19.03 5.64
C MET A 28 0.28 -19.44 6.86
N LYS A 29 0.96 -20.03 7.84
CA LYS A 29 0.42 -20.23 9.18
C LYS A 29 0.78 -19.01 10.05
N PRO A 30 -0.10 -18.60 11.00
CA PRO A 30 0.20 -17.51 11.93
C PRO A 30 1.55 -17.65 12.63
N ARG A 31 1.93 -18.89 13.00
CA ARG A 31 3.24 -19.18 13.62
C ARG A 31 4.44 -18.77 12.76
N GLN A 32 4.34 -18.86 11.43
CA GLN A 32 5.41 -18.41 10.55
C GLN A 32 5.52 -16.88 10.60
N ILE A 33 4.39 -16.20 10.67
CA ILE A 33 4.31 -14.74 10.76
C ILE A 33 4.83 -14.26 12.12
N GLU A 34 4.47 -14.93 13.22
CA GLU A 34 5.02 -14.72 14.57
C GLU A 34 6.55 -14.76 14.56
N GLN A 35 7.12 -15.79 13.93
CA GLN A 35 8.58 -15.96 13.82
C GLN A 35 9.26 -14.84 13.01
N GLU A 36 8.62 -14.38 11.94
CA GLU A 36 9.18 -13.36 11.05
C GLU A 36 9.10 -11.95 11.65
N CYS A 37 8.01 -11.60 12.36
CA CYS A 37 7.87 -10.27 12.98
C CYS A 37 8.32 -10.21 14.45
N GLY A 38 8.57 -11.34 15.10
CA GLY A 38 8.98 -11.41 16.51
C GLY A 38 7.87 -11.15 17.52
N PHE A 39 6.61 -11.16 17.10
CA PHE A 39 5.45 -10.98 17.98
C PHE A 39 4.92 -12.30 18.53
N ASP A 40 4.27 -12.23 19.70
CA ASP A 40 3.57 -13.36 20.27
C ASP A 40 2.27 -13.69 19.50
N THR A 41 1.74 -14.89 19.76
CA THR A 41 0.54 -15.39 19.10
C THR A 41 -0.67 -14.46 19.30
N GLU A 42 -0.86 -13.88 20.49
CA GLU A 42 -2.01 -13.02 20.74
C GLU A 42 -1.95 -11.75 19.90
N THR A 43 -0.78 -11.12 19.85
CA THR A 43 -0.50 -9.90 19.09
C THR A 43 -0.71 -10.15 17.60
N VAL A 44 -0.17 -11.24 17.05
CA VAL A 44 -0.36 -11.60 15.64
C VAL A 44 -1.83 -11.91 15.34
N GLN A 45 -2.53 -12.64 16.20
CA GLN A 45 -3.95 -12.95 15.99
C GLN A 45 -4.83 -11.69 16.04
N ARG A 46 -4.53 -10.74 16.92
CA ARG A 46 -5.23 -9.44 16.95
C ARG A 46 -4.96 -8.65 15.66
N ALA A 47 -3.71 -8.61 15.21
CA ALA A 47 -3.34 -7.92 13.98
C ALA A 47 -3.99 -8.53 12.75
N LEU A 48 -3.91 -9.85 12.58
CA LEU A 48 -4.51 -10.56 11.45
C LEU A 48 -6.03 -10.39 11.39
N ARG A 49 -6.73 -10.32 12.54
CA ARG A 49 -8.16 -10.00 12.55
C ARG A 49 -8.46 -8.60 12.04
N MET A 50 -7.63 -7.61 12.39
CA MET A 50 -7.80 -6.24 11.91
C MET A 50 -7.47 -6.13 10.43
N LEU A 51 -6.35 -6.72 10.01
CA LEU A 51 -5.93 -6.76 8.60
C LEU A 51 -6.95 -7.48 7.72
N ASN A 52 -7.60 -8.53 8.21
CA ASN A 52 -8.64 -9.26 7.47
C ASN A 52 -9.98 -8.49 7.33
N ARG A 53 -10.11 -7.31 7.94
CA ARG A 53 -11.24 -6.41 7.65
C ARG A 53 -11.08 -5.71 6.31
N GLU A 54 -9.84 -5.58 5.85
CA GLU A 54 -9.47 -5.05 4.54
C GLU A 54 -9.05 -6.21 3.61
N PRO A 55 -9.14 -6.04 2.28
CA PRO A 55 -8.80 -7.07 1.31
C PRO A 55 -7.27 -7.21 1.13
N TYR A 56 -6.50 -7.28 2.22
CA TYR A 56 -5.05 -7.48 2.16
C TYR A 56 -4.64 -8.93 1.86
N PHE A 57 -5.54 -9.89 2.09
CA PHE A 57 -5.28 -11.31 1.81
C PHE A 57 -6.43 -11.88 0.98
N GLU A 58 -6.12 -12.69 -0.03
CA GLU A 58 -7.13 -13.31 -0.90
C GLU A 58 -8.11 -14.21 -0.13
N LYS A 59 -7.60 -14.90 0.89
CA LYS A 59 -8.39 -15.78 1.74
C LYS A 59 -7.74 -15.94 3.09
N VAL A 60 -8.51 -15.77 4.15
CA VAL A 60 -8.11 -16.14 5.51
C VAL A 60 -9.05 -17.22 6.01
N SER A 61 -8.52 -18.24 6.69
CA SER A 61 -9.31 -19.36 7.23
C SER A 61 -8.96 -19.55 8.69
N GLY A 62 -9.98 -19.80 9.51
CA GLY A 62 -9.84 -19.96 10.97
C GLY A 62 -10.86 -20.93 11.52
N ALA A 63 -10.72 -21.27 12.80
CA ALA A 63 -11.74 -22.02 13.52
C ALA A 63 -12.98 -21.14 13.77
N PHE A 64 -14.16 -21.75 13.83
CA PHE A 64 -15.40 -21.01 14.13
C PHE A 64 -15.31 -20.34 15.51
N GLY A 65 -15.41 -19.00 15.54
CA GLY A 65 -15.21 -18.21 16.76
C GLY A 65 -13.79 -18.28 17.35
N GLY A 66 -12.84 -18.87 16.64
CA GLY A 66 -11.50 -19.19 17.13
C GLY A 66 -10.39 -18.43 16.40
N PRO A 67 -9.13 -18.91 16.51
CA PRO A 67 -7.99 -18.27 15.87
C PRO A 67 -8.02 -18.45 14.35
N ILE A 68 -7.38 -17.50 13.66
CA ILE A 68 -6.97 -17.66 12.26
C ILE A 68 -5.93 -18.78 12.20
N LEU A 69 -6.08 -19.71 11.27
CA LEU A 69 -5.23 -20.88 11.10
C LEU A 69 -4.39 -20.82 9.82
N LEU A 70 -4.90 -20.15 8.79
CA LEU A 70 -4.25 -20.02 7.50
C LEU A 70 -4.47 -18.62 6.92
N VAL A 71 -3.41 -18.02 6.40
CA VAL A 71 -3.40 -16.75 5.69
C VAL A 71 -3.03 -17.02 4.23
N GLY A 72 -3.87 -16.56 3.31
CA GLY A 72 -3.71 -16.71 1.87
C GLY A 72 -2.69 -15.75 1.27
N ALA A 73 -2.65 -15.68 -0.06
CA ALA A 73 -1.76 -14.77 -0.76
C ALA A 73 -2.06 -13.30 -0.40
N PRO A 74 -1.04 -12.48 -0.12
CA PRO A 74 -1.20 -11.04 -0.02
C PRO A 74 -1.64 -10.45 -1.36
N THR A 75 -2.57 -9.50 -1.32
CA THR A 75 -3.05 -8.79 -2.52
C THR A 75 -2.06 -7.72 -2.97
N ALA A 76 -2.27 -7.15 -4.16
CA ALA A 76 -1.46 -6.03 -4.65
C ALA A 76 -1.44 -4.84 -3.67
N ASP A 77 -2.55 -4.59 -2.97
CA ASP A 77 -2.61 -3.53 -1.96
C ASP A 77 -1.77 -3.85 -0.73
N ALA A 78 -1.73 -5.10 -0.29
CA ALA A 78 -0.81 -5.52 0.77
C ALA A 78 0.65 -5.29 0.37
N PHE A 79 1.04 -5.60 -0.88
CA PHE A 79 2.39 -5.33 -1.38
C PHE A 79 2.73 -3.83 -1.41
N ARG A 80 1.78 -2.97 -1.81
CA ARG A 80 1.98 -1.51 -1.81
C ARG A 80 2.14 -0.97 -0.39
N VAL A 81 1.23 -1.37 0.50
CA VAL A 81 1.22 -0.92 1.91
C VAL A 81 2.45 -1.42 2.66
N ALA A 82 2.90 -2.65 2.40
CA ALA A 82 4.15 -3.18 2.94
C ALA A 82 5.39 -2.43 2.44
N GLY A 83 5.27 -1.65 1.35
CA GLY A 83 6.36 -0.89 0.73
C GLY A 83 7.15 -1.67 -0.31
N LYS A 84 6.66 -2.84 -0.75
CA LYS A 84 7.32 -3.69 -1.75
C LYS A 84 7.00 -3.25 -3.17
N TRP A 85 5.78 -2.80 -3.41
CA TRP A 85 5.34 -2.32 -4.72
C TRP A 85 5.23 -0.80 -4.72
N PRO A 86 5.49 -0.15 -5.87
CA PRO A 86 5.32 1.29 -5.98
C PRO A 86 3.86 1.68 -5.76
N THR A 87 3.64 2.79 -5.08
CA THR A 87 2.32 3.42 -4.97
C THR A 87 1.97 4.12 -6.29
N PRO A 88 0.68 4.34 -6.58
CA PRO A 88 0.27 5.16 -7.73
C PRO A 88 0.95 6.53 -7.76
N GLN A 89 1.12 7.15 -6.59
CA GLN A 89 1.82 8.43 -6.41
C GLN A 89 3.29 8.31 -6.82
N ASN A 90 4.02 7.33 -6.29
CA ASN A 90 5.43 7.14 -6.64
C ASN A 90 5.59 6.79 -8.14
N GLN A 91 4.64 6.06 -8.74
CA GLN A 91 4.65 5.82 -10.19
C GLN A 91 4.41 7.10 -11.00
N LEU A 92 3.46 7.93 -10.58
CA LEU A 92 3.17 9.21 -11.21
C LEU A 92 4.36 10.16 -11.10
N GLU A 93 5.01 10.24 -9.95
CA GLU A 93 6.24 11.02 -9.73
C GLU A 93 7.38 10.55 -10.64
N ARG A 94 7.59 9.23 -10.76
CA ARG A 94 8.58 8.67 -11.71
C ARG A 94 8.25 9.02 -13.15
N MET A 95 6.97 9.00 -13.54
CA MET A 95 6.54 9.38 -14.88
C MET A 95 6.78 10.87 -15.14
N VAL A 96 6.45 11.74 -14.18
CA VAL A 96 6.73 13.17 -14.24
C VAL A 96 8.23 13.44 -14.37
N ALA A 97 9.06 12.77 -13.58
CA ALA A 97 10.51 12.90 -13.66
C ALA A 97 11.06 12.46 -15.03
N ALA A 98 10.56 11.37 -15.60
CA ALA A 98 10.95 10.93 -16.95
C ALA A 98 10.56 11.95 -18.04
N LEU A 99 9.39 12.57 -17.91
CA LEU A 99 8.95 13.64 -18.82
C LEU A 99 9.82 14.90 -18.67
N GLU A 100 10.26 15.24 -17.46
CA GLU A 100 11.17 16.37 -17.25
C GLU A 100 12.52 16.18 -17.91
N VAL A 101 13.07 14.97 -17.85
CA VAL A 101 14.28 14.61 -18.59
C VAL A 101 14.06 14.79 -20.09
N ALA A 102 12.94 14.28 -20.63
CA ALA A 102 12.62 14.42 -22.05
C ALA A 102 12.40 15.89 -22.48
N ALA A 103 11.80 16.72 -21.62
CA ALA A 103 11.59 18.14 -21.89
C ALA A 103 12.89 18.96 -21.90
N ASN A 104 13.93 18.47 -21.23
CA ASN A 104 15.22 19.15 -21.12
C ASN A 104 16.28 18.61 -22.08
N GLU A 105 15.93 17.67 -22.97
CA GLU A 105 16.83 17.12 -23.96
C GLU A 105 17.14 18.14 -25.07
N ASP A 106 18.43 18.46 -25.26
CA ASP A 106 18.91 19.54 -26.15
C ASP A 106 18.66 19.28 -27.65
N GLY A 107 18.32 18.05 -28.04
CA GLY A 107 18.04 17.68 -29.44
C GLY A 107 16.57 17.84 -29.85
N ARG A 108 15.69 18.26 -28.95
CA ARG A 108 14.24 18.20 -29.15
C ARG A 108 13.66 19.56 -29.59
N PRO A 109 12.74 19.62 -30.57
CA PRO A 109 12.10 20.86 -30.99
C PRO A 109 11.40 21.59 -29.82
N GLU A 110 11.46 22.91 -29.77
CA GLU A 110 10.89 23.68 -28.65
C GLU A 110 9.37 23.49 -28.52
N GLU A 111 8.65 23.31 -29.63
CA GLU A 111 7.22 22.98 -29.60
C GLU A 111 6.94 21.66 -28.87
N GLU A 112 7.77 20.64 -29.11
CA GLU A 112 7.65 19.35 -28.42
C GLU A 112 7.96 19.49 -26.93
N ARG A 113 9.03 20.23 -26.59
CA ARG A 113 9.39 20.53 -25.19
C ARG A 113 8.24 21.26 -24.48
N GLY A 114 7.60 22.21 -25.15
CA GLY A 114 6.42 22.92 -24.66
C GLY A 114 5.23 21.98 -24.36
N ARG A 115 4.93 21.05 -25.28
CA ARG A 115 3.87 20.04 -25.07
C ARG A 115 4.18 19.13 -23.89
N ILE A 116 5.44 18.70 -23.72
CA ILE A 116 5.86 17.86 -22.60
C ILE A 116 5.71 18.62 -21.27
N ARG A 117 6.13 19.88 -21.20
CA ARG A 117 5.94 20.75 -20.02
C ARG A 117 4.45 20.89 -19.66
N GLN A 118 3.58 21.06 -20.65
CA GLN A 118 2.13 21.14 -20.42
C GLN A 118 1.55 19.83 -19.87
N ALA A 119 2.03 18.68 -20.36
CA ALA A 119 1.65 17.37 -19.85
C ALA A 119 2.08 17.19 -18.39
N ILE A 120 3.31 17.58 -18.04
CA ILE A 120 3.82 17.55 -16.66
C ILE A 120 2.92 18.36 -15.71
N LEU A 121 2.55 19.59 -16.10
CA LEU A 121 1.67 20.45 -15.28
C LEU A 121 0.30 19.80 -15.02
N THR A 122 -0.28 19.21 -16.06
CA THR A 122 -1.56 18.49 -15.96
C THR A 122 -1.46 17.31 -14.99
N LEU A 123 -0.41 16.50 -15.11
CA LEU A 123 -0.18 15.32 -14.26
C LEU A 123 0.05 15.70 -12.80
N ARG A 124 0.85 16.73 -12.54
CA ARG A 124 1.07 17.25 -11.19
C ARG A 124 -0.24 17.79 -10.58
N GLY A 125 -1.05 18.50 -11.35
CA GLY A 125 -2.37 18.97 -10.91
C GLY A 125 -3.32 17.84 -10.52
N ALA A 126 -3.37 16.76 -11.31
CA ALA A 126 -4.15 15.57 -10.99
C ALA A 126 -3.64 14.85 -9.72
N ALA A 127 -2.31 14.78 -9.52
CA ALA A 127 -1.70 14.21 -8.33
C ALA A 127 -2.15 14.92 -7.04
N TYR A 128 -2.20 16.25 -7.06
CA TYR A 128 -2.67 17.06 -5.93
C TYR A 128 -4.11 16.72 -5.53
N GLN A 129 -5.00 16.50 -6.50
CA GLN A 129 -6.40 16.15 -6.21
C GLN A 129 -6.53 14.78 -5.55
N VAL A 130 -5.74 13.79 -5.99
CA VAL A 130 -5.71 12.46 -5.37
C VAL A 130 -5.16 12.53 -3.94
N ALA A 131 -4.12 13.33 -3.69
CA ALA A 131 -3.56 13.51 -2.36
C ALA A 131 -4.56 14.16 -1.39
N ILE A 132 -5.31 15.17 -1.83
CA ILE A 132 -6.39 15.79 -1.04
C ILE A 132 -7.50 14.79 -0.76
N GLY A 133 -7.91 13.99 -1.74
CA GLY A 133 -8.93 12.94 -1.56
C GLY A 133 -8.51 11.85 -0.57
N ALA A 134 -7.24 11.45 -0.58
CA ALA A 134 -6.69 10.48 0.36
C ALA A 134 -6.58 11.03 1.79
N LEU A 135 -6.30 12.32 1.96
CA LEU A 135 -6.26 13.00 3.26
C LEU A 135 -7.68 13.31 3.81
N GLY A 136 -8.67 13.52 2.93
CA GLY A 136 -10.08 13.68 3.31
C GLY A 136 -10.79 12.36 3.66
N GLY A 137 -10.15 11.23 3.36
CA GLY A 137 -10.72 9.88 3.43
C GLY A 137 -10.43 9.12 4.73
N ALA A 138 -10.71 9.73 5.88
CA ALA A 138 -11.12 9.06 7.11
C ALA A 138 -11.98 10.02 7.95
N GLY A 139 -13.09 10.52 7.37
CA GLY A 139 -14.10 11.31 8.11
C GLY A 139 -14.76 12.48 7.40
N GLY A 140 -14.45 12.79 6.15
CA GLY A 140 -15.00 13.98 5.48
C GLY A 140 -16.20 13.72 4.58
N ASN A 141 -17.34 13.28 5.14
CA ASN A 141 -18.63 13.35 4.43
C ASN A 141 -19.65 14.08 5.31
N MET A 142 -19.47 15.39 5.45
CA MET A 142 -20.53 16.34 5.74
C MET A 142 -20.20 17.65 5.03
N LEU A 143 -21.21 18.26 4.39
CA LEU A 143 -21.22 19.54 3.67
C LEU A 143 -20.92 19.44 2.17
N THR A 144 -21.91 19.00 1.40
CA THR A 144 -22.52 19.84 0.33
C THR A 144 -23.82 19.18 -0.15
N GLY A 145 -24.93 19.92 -0.08
CA GLY A 145 -26.23 19.56 -0.67
C GLY A 145 -27.32 19.29 0.34
#